data_AF-A0AAW2XGG5-F1
#
_entry.id   AF-A0AAW2XGG5-F1
#
_cell.length_a   1.000
_cell.length_b   1.000
_cell.length_c   1.000
_cell.angle_alpha   90.00
_cell.angle_beta   90.00
_cell.angle_gamma   90.00
#
_symmetry.space_group_name_H-M   'P 1'
#
loop_
_entity.id
_entity.type
_entity.pdbx_description
1 polymer ?
#
loop_
_entity_poly.entity_id
_entity_poly.type
_entity_poly.pdbx_seq_one_letter_code
_entity_poly.pdbx_strand_id
1 'polypeptide(L)' 'MGELKKLVEEGKIKYIGLSEASASTIRRAHAVHPITTVQLEWSLWVRDVEEDIIPTCSLKEFCEKS' A
#
# COMPACT_ATOMS: atom_id res chain seq x y z
N MET A 1 -8.91 -6.90 4.57
CA MET A 1 -8.99 -6.27 3.23
C MET A 1 -10.33 -6.47 2.52
N GLY A 2 -11.03 -7.61 2.67
CA GLY A 2 -12.32 -7.82 1.99
C GLY A 2 -13.42 -6.80 2.32
N GLU A 3 -13.49 -6.33 3.58
CA GLU A 3 -14.50 -5.34 3.97
C GLU A 3 -14.20 -3.94 3.40
N LEU A 4 -12.93 -3.52 3.41
CA LEU A 4 -12.52 -2.25 2.79
C LEU A 4 -12.82 -2.24 1.28
N LYS A 5 -12.66 -3.39 0.60
CA LYS A 5 -13.04 -3.53 -0.81
C LYS A 5 -14.54 -3.26 -1.02
N LYS A 6 -15.42 -3.82 -0.18
CA LYS A 6 -16.87 -3.53 -0.26
C LYS A 6 -17.17 -2.05 -0.06
N LEU A 7 -16.47 -1.39 0.86
CA LEU A 7 -16.67 0.05 1.09
C LEU A 7 -16.24 0.90 -0.12
N VAL A 8 -15.25 0.44 -0.91
CA VAL A 8 -14.90 1.06 -2.19
C VAL A 8 -16.00 0.81 -3.23
N GLU A 9 -16.49 -0.43 -3.34
CA GLU A 9 -17.57 -0.79 -4.26
C GLU A 9 -18.89 -0.08 -3.95
N GLU A 10 -19.19 0.15 -2.66
CA GLU A 10 -20.32 0.94 -2.18
C GLU A 10 -20.11 2.46 -2.34
N GLY A 11 -18.93 2.90 -2.80
CA GLY A 11 -18.61 4.31 -3.01
C GLY A 11 -18.43 5.14 -1.73
N LYS A 12 -18.35 4.48 -0.57
CA LYS A 12 -18.16 5.14 0.75
C LYS A 12 -16.73 5.65 0.92
N ILE A 13 -15.77 4.97 0.32
CA ILE A 13 -14.35 5.37 0.29
C ILE A 13 -13.83 5.27 -1.14
N LYS A 14 -12.90 6.14 -1.52
CA LYS A 14 -12.31 6.15 -2.88
C LYS A 14 -11.05 5.31 -2.99
N TYR A 15 -10.22 5.32 -1.95
CA TYR A 15 -8.89 4.73 -1.97
C TYR A 15 -8.59 4.00 -0.67
N ILE A 16 -7.74 2.99 -0.74
CA ILE A 16 -7.26 2.24 0.43
C ILE A 16 -5.78 2.55 0.61
N GLY A 17 -5.42 2.97 1.82
CA GLY A 17 -4.05 3.13 2.26
C GLY A 17 -3.69 2.10 3.33
N LEU A 18 -2.41 1.79 3.44
CA LEU A 18 -1.83 1.03 4.55
C LEU A 18 -0.85 1.90 5.33
N SER A 19 -0.76 1.67 6.63
CA SER A 19 0.19 2.32 7.53
C SER A 19 1.00 1.24 8.22
N GLU A 20 2.31 1.46 8.39
CA GLU A 20 3.22 0.57 9.13
C GLU A 20 3.18 -0.90 8.68
N ALA A 21 3.00 -1.12 7.37
CA ALA A 21 2.88 -2.43 6.79
C ALA A 21 4.21 -2.93 6.22
N SER A 22 4.57 -4.18 6.53
CA SER A 22 5.72 -4.85 5.90
C SER A 22 5.48 -5.14 4.43
N ALA A 23 6.56 -5.31 3.65
CA ALA A 23 6.49 -5.63 2.22
C ALA A 23 5.61 -6.85 1.92
N SER A 24 5.66 -7.87 2.77
CA SER A 24 4.83 -9.08 2.64
C SER A 24 3.33 -8.77 2.79
N THR A 25 2.98 -7.90 3.73
CA THR A 25 1.59 -7.48 3.98
C THR A 25 1.08 -6.61 2.84
N ILE A 26 1.91 -5.68 2.36
CA ILE A 26 1.59 -4.83 1.20
C ILE A 26 1.26 -5.69 -0.02
N ARG A 27 2.11 -6.67 -0.37
CA ARG A 27 1.87 -7.58 -1.49
C ARG A 27 0.57 -8.38 -1.35
N ARG A 28 0.31 -8.97 -0.17
CA ARG A 28 -0.93 -9.72 0.08
C ARG A 28 -2.18 -8.84 0.02
N ALA A 29 -2.10 -7.63 0.55
CA ALA A 29 -3.21 -6.69 0.55
C ALA A 29 -3.52 -6.21 -0.88
N HIS A 30 -2.48 -5.87 -1.65
CA HIS A 30 -2.60 -5.42 -3.03
C HIS A 30 -3.18 -6.51 -3.94
N ALA A 31 -2.91 -7.79 -3.65
CA ALA A 31 -3.52 -8.92 -4.38
C ALA A 31 -5.05 -9.02 -4.18
N VAL A 32 -5.61 -8.48 -3.08
CA VAL A 32 -7.06 -8.48 -2.82
C VAL A 32 -7.74 -7.26 -3.43
N HIS A 33 -7.14 -6.07 -3.24
CA HIS A 33 -7.60 -4.81 -3.81
C HIS A 33 -6.39 -3.87 -3.94
N PRO A 34 -6.27 -3.09 -5.03
CA PRO A 34 -5.17 -2.15 -5.21
C PRO A 34 -5.01 -1.20 -4.00
N ILE A 35 -3.80 -1.12 -3.48
CA ILE A 35 -3.45 -0.21 -2.38
C ILE A 35 -2.85 1.06 -2.99
N THR A 36 -3.46 2.19 -2.73
CA THR A 36 -3.09 3.49 -3.32
C THR A 36 -1.94 4.15 -2.58
N THR A 37 -1.88 4.01 -1.26
CA THR A 37 -0.85 4.67 -0.44
C THR A 37 -0.30 3.72 0.63
N VAL A 38 0.99 3.86 0.90
CA VAL A 38 1.65 3.23 2.05
C VAL A 38 2.34 4.34 2.84
N GLN A 39 2.01 4.45 4.12
CA GLN A 39 2.57 5.44 5.03
C GLN A 39 3.45 4.74 6.07
N LEU A 40 4.70 5.16 6.16
CA LEU A 40 5.75 4.56 6.98
C LEU A 40 6.68 5.66 7.49
N GLU A 41 7.41 5.36 8.56
CA GLU A 41 8.51 6.22 8.98
C GLU A 41 9.66 6.17 7.96
N TRP A 42 10.00 7.33 7.42
CA TRP A 42 11.17 7.53 6.57
C TRP A 42 11.80 8.88 6.88
N SER A 43 13.08 8.87 7.25
CA SER A 43 13.83 10.08 7.56
C SER A 43 15.32 9.88 7.28
N LEU A 44 16.12 10.93 7.48
CA LEU A 44 17.57 10.84 7.34
C LEU A 44 18.20 9.82 8.32
N TRP A 45 17.51 9.54 9.43
CA TRP A 45 17.98 8.63 10.48
C TRP A 45 17.38 7.23 10.39
N VAL A 46 16.24 7.09 9.69
CA VAL A 46 15.50 5.82 9.55
C VAL A 46 15.33 5.55 8.06
N ARG A 47 16.15 4.64 7.52
CA ARG A 47 16.23 4.32 6.08
C ARG A 47 15.93 2.85 5.75
N ASP A 48 15.51 2.06 6.73
CA ASP A 48 15.24 0.61 6.57
C ASP A 48 14.19 0.32 5.49
N VAL A 49 13.27 1.26 5.25
CA VAL A 49 12.24 1.15 4.21
C VAL A 49 12.80 1.15 2.79
N GLU A 50 14.02 1.63 2.56
CA GLU A 50 14.60 1.74 1.22
C GLU A 50 15.00 0.39 0.62
N GLU A 51 15.32 -0.59 1.46
CA GLU A 51 15.73 -1.93 1.01
C GLU A 51 14.52 -2.79 0.63
N ASP A 52 13.43 -2.70 1.40
CA ASP A 52 12.29 -3.62 1.28
C ASP A 52 11.00 -2.95 0.76
N ILE A 53 10.65 -1.78 1.28
CA ILE A 53 9.34 -1.16 1.02
C ILE A 53 9.38 -0.32 -0.25
N ILE A 54 10.36 0.56 -0.42
CA ILE A 54 10.46 1.43 -1.59
C ILE A 54 10.47 0.61 -2.90
N PRO A 55 11.26 -0.48 -3.04
CA PRO A 55 11.22 -1.31 -4.24
C PRO A 55 9.87 -1.98 -4.45
N THR A 56 9.20 -2.37 -3.35
CA THR A 56 7.86 -2.99 -3.38
C THR A 56 6.79 -2.01 -3.87
N CYS A 57 6.87 -0.74 -3.50
CA CYS A 57 5.94 0.31 -3.92
C CYS A 57 6.32 0.94 -5.29
N SER A 58 7.59 0.87 -5.68
CA SER A 58 8.12 1.48 -6.92
C SER A 58 8.00 0.58 -8.15
N LEU A 59 7.58 -0.68 -7.97
CA LEU A 59 7.13 -1.51 -9.09
C LEU A 59 6.00 -0.75 -9.81
N LYS A 60 6.21 -0.43 -11.09
CA LYS A 60 5.31 0.39 -11.92
C LYS A 60 3.83 0.02 -11.83
N GLU A 61 3.53 -1.22 -11.47
CA GLU A 61 2.17 -1.72 -11.22
C GLU A 61 1.39 -0.99 -10.11
N PHE A 62 2.07 -0.36 -9.13
CA PHE A 62 1.41 0.38 -8.05
C PHE A 62 0.90 1.76 -8.47
N CYS A 63 1.59 2.45 -9.39
CA CYS A 63 1.28 3.84 -9.76
C CYS A 63 0.31 3.95 -10.94
N GLU A 64 0.23 2.94 -11.82
CA GLU A 64 -0.66 2.96 -13.00
C GLU A 64 -2.11 2.58 -12.72
N LYS A 65 -2.43 2.02 -11.53
CA LYS A 65 -3.77 1.53 -11.17
C LYS A 65 -4.47 2.32 -10.05
N SER A 66 -3.87 3.41 -9.60
CA SER A 66 -4.43 4.34 -8.60
C SER A 66 -5.08 5.57 -9.22
#